data_AF-A0A7C2K387-F1
#
_entry.id   AF-A0A7C2K387-F1
#
_cell.length_a   1.000
_cell.length_b   1.000
_cell.length_c   1.000
_cell.angle_alpha   90.00
_cell.angle_beta   90.00
_cell.angle_gamma   90.00
#
_symmetry.space_group_name_H-M   'P 1'
#
loop_
_entity.id
_entity.type
_entity.pdbx_description
1 polymer ?
#
loop_
_entity_poly.entity_id
_entity_poly.type
_entity_poly.pdbx_seq_one_letter_code
_entity_poly.pdbx_strand_id
1 'polypeptide(L)' 'KLERVLTNDVGIGVVRHADAGYKIAIETAKKHGLKMPMLKE' A
#
# COMPACT_ATOMS: atom_id res chain seq x y z
N LYS A 1 17.26 6.03 -8.88
CA LYS A 1 17.22 6.39 -7.44
C LYS A 1 15.87 7.01 -7.05
N LEU A 2 15.40 8.06 -7.74
CA LEU A 2 14.13 8.73 -7.44
C LEU A 2 12.89 7.86 -7.61
N GLU A 3 12.79 7.10 -8.70
CA GLU A 3 11.64 6.22 -8.96
C GLU A 3 11.32 5.32 -7.77
N ARG A 4 12.32 4.61 -7.23
CA ARG A 4 12.15 3.77 -6.04
C ARG A 4 11.66 4.55 -4.81
N VAL A 5 12.13 5.78 -4.63
CA VAL A 5 11.69 6.64 -3.51
C VAL A 5 10.24 7.05 -3.71
N LEU A 6 9.89 7.52 -4.91
CA LEU A 6 8.55 7.94 -5.27
C LEU A 6 7.55 6.80 -5.39
N THR A 7 7.99 5.54 -5.41
CA THR A 7 7.10 4.38 -5.33
C THR A 7 6.95 3.90 -3.88
N ASN A 8 8.05 3.75 -3.14
CA ASN A 8 8.02 3.16 -1.80
C ASN A 8 7.46 4.11 -0.74
N ASP A 9 7.78 5.41 -0.82
CA ASP A 9 7.41 6.40 0.21
C ASP A 9 5.89 6.70 0.20
N VAL A 10 5.26 6.73 -0.97
CA VAL A 10 3.79 6.80 -1.06
C VAL A 10 3.15 5.44 -0.78
N GLY A 11 3.78 4.34 -1.20
CA GLY A 11 3.30 2.99 -0.94
C GLY A 11 3.12 2.68 0.54
N ILE A 12 4.04 3.14 1.40
CA ILE A 12 3.93 2.92 2.85
C ILE A 12 2.76 3.70 3.47
N GLY A 13 2.41 4.86 2.91
CA GLY A 13 1.21 5.61 3.29
C GLY A 13 -0.06 4.79 3.02
N VAL A 14 -0.17 4.19 1.84
CA VAL A 14 -1.31 3.33 1.48
C VAL A 14 -1.39 2.11 2.40
N VAL A 15 -0.27 1.42 2.63
CA VAL A 15 -0.20 0.26 3.53
C VAL A 15 -0.64 0.63 4.95
N ARG A 16 -0.21 1.78 5.48
CA ARG A 16 -0.59 2.24 6.81
C ARG A 16 -2.11 2.49 6.94
N HIS A 17 -2.74 3.06 5.92
CA HIS A 17 -4.19 3.25 5.92
C HIS A 17 -4.94 1.92 5.72
N ALA A 18 -4.39 0.99 4.93
CA ALA A 18 -4.96 -0.34 4.76
C ALA A 18 -4.94 -1.13 6.08
N ASP A 19 -3.84 -1.04 6.83
CA ASP A 19 -3.69 -1.64 8.17
C ASP A 19 -4.70 -1.09 9.18
N ALA A 20 -5.00 0.21 9.10
CA ALA A 20 -6.06 0.85 9.89
C ALA A 20 -7.49 0.49 9.42
N GLY A 21 -7.66 -0.33 8.38
CA GLY A 21 -8.97 -0.81 7.93
C GLY A 21 -9.69 0.09 6.91
N TYR A 22 -9.02 1.10 6.35
CA TYR A 22 -9.63 1.94 5.31
C TYR A 22 -9.84 1.14 4.02
N LYS A 23 -11.11 0.91 3.64
CA LYS A 23 -11.48 0.12 2.45
C LYS A 23 -10.81 0.63 1.18
N ILE A 24 -10.80 1.94 0.96
CA ILE A 24 -10.17 2.56 -0.21
C ILE A 24 -8.66 2.28 -0.28
N ALA A 25 -7.99 2.20 0.87
CA ALA A 25 -6.57 1.89 0.92
C ALA A 25 -6.29 0.40 0.66
N ILE A 26 -7.15 -0.49 1.16
CA ILE A 26 -7.10 -1.93 0.87
C ILE A 26 -7.27 -2.17 -0.64
N GLU A 27 -8.27 -1.55 -1.26
CA GLU A 27 -8.49 -1.63 -2.71
C GLU A 27 -7.32 -1.05 -3.50
N THR A 28 -6.77 0.09 -3.07
CA THR A 28 -5.60 0.72 -3.70
C THR A 28 -4.37 -0.18 -3.61
N ALA A 29 -4.14 -0.83 -2.47
CA ALA A 29 -3.06 -1.77 -2.26
C ALA A 29 -3.19 -3.00 -3.18
N LYS A 30 -4.39 -3.56 -3.31
CA LYS A 30 -4.67 -4.67 -4.23
C LYS A 30 -4.47 -4.25 -5.70
N LYS A 31 -5.00 -3.09 -6.10
CA LYS A 31 -4.91 -2.56 -7.47
C LYS A 31 -3.46 -2.32 -7.93
N HIS A 32 -2.60 -1.85 -7.03
CA HIS A 32 -1.20 -1.54 -7.34
C HIS A 32 -0.23 -2.65 -6.95
N GLY A 33 -0.73 -3.81 -6.48
CA GLY A 33 0.11 -4.95 -6.09
C GLY A 33 1.07 -4.65 -4.94
N LEU A 34 0.69 -3.79 -4.00
CA LEU A 34 1.51 -3.49 -2.83
C LEU A 34 1.62 -4.73 -1.95
N LYS A 35 2.85 -5.18 -1.70
CA LYS A 35 3.12 -6.36 -0.87
C LYS A 35 2.86 -6.03 0.60
N MET A 36 1.75 -6.52 1.14
CA MET A 36 1.39 -6.39 2.55
C MET A 36 1.17 -7.78 3.15
N PRO A 37 2.13 -8.33 3.93
CA PRO A 37 2.05 -9.70 4.47
C PRO A 37 0.81 -9.98 5.34
N MET A 38 0.27 -8.94 5.99
CA MET A 38 -0.90 -9.05 6.88
C MET A 38 -2.24 -8.98 6.15
N LEU A 39 -2.26 -8.49 4.90
CA LEU A 39 -3.48 -8.38 4.11
C LEU A 39 -3.75 -9.75 3.47
N LYS A 40 -4.65 -10.53 4.05
CA LYS A 40 -5.11 -11.79 3.44
C LYS A 40 -5.79 -11.47 2.10
N GLU A 41 -5.44 -12.23 1.06
CA GLU A 41 -5.97 -12.09 -0.31
C GLU A 41 -7.50 -12.07 -0.35
#